data_AF-A0A939TTZ5-F1
#
_entry.id   AF-A0A939TTZ5-F1
#
_cell.length_a   1.000
_cell.length_b   1.000
_cell.length_c   1.000
_cell.angle_alpha   90.00
_cell.angle_beta   90.00
_cell.angle_gamma   90.00
#
_symmetry.space_group_name_H-M   'P 1'
#
loop_
_entity.id
_entity.type
_entity.pdbx_description
1 polymer ?
#
loop_
_entity_poly.entity_id
_entity_poly.type
_entity_poly.pdbx_seq_one_letter_code
_entity_poly.pdbx_strand_id
1 'polypeptide(L)'
;MSITGDISFDDYEIVFENGESLTFKDLIADSFVVDGNEVPASVYSIDNPSSPVLLNDNRLCGPAPVTYLASWLDGDVTMVAVFETEEPPQSNDDMCALYTYVYP
;
A
#
# COMPACT_ATOMS: atom_id res chain seq x y z
N MET A 1 -4.98 -1.01 -14.27
CA MET A 1 -6.22 -1.55 -13.68
C MET A 1 -6.26 -1.04 -12.26
N SER A 2 -7.35 -0.39 -11.86
CA SER A 2 -7.48 0.18 -10.51
C SER A 2 -8.25 -0.83 -9.66
N ILE A 3 -7.82 -1.05 -8.42
CA ILE A 3 -8.64 -1.73 -7.42
C ILE A 3 -9.74 -0.74 -7.06
N THR A 4 -10.91 -0.96 -7.63
CA THR A 4 -12.14 -0.24 -7.31
C THR A 4 -12.95 -1.13 -6.38
N GLY A 5 -12.64 -1.08 -5.09
CA GLY A 5 -13.37 -1.81 -4.05
C GLY A 5 -13.14 -1.15 -2.71
N ASP A 6 -14.06 -1.37 -1.78
CA ASP A 6 -13.92 -0.82 -0.43
C ASP A 6 -12.70 -1.42 0.26
N ILE A 7 -11.98 -0.60 1.02
CA ILE A 7 -10.89 -1.06 1.89
C ILE A 7 -11.13 -0.54 3.30
N SER A 8 -10.71 -1.33 4.28
CA SER A 8 -10.43 -0.86 5.64
C SER A 8 -8.92 -0.77 5.79
N PHE A 9 -8.44 0.34 6.33
CA PHE A 9 -7.01 0.59 6.53
C PHE A 9 -6.80 1.18 7.92
N ASP A 10 -5.98 0.52 8.73
CA ASP A 10 -5.53 1.01 10.04
C ASP A 10 -4.02 0.79 10.22
N ASP A 11 -3.51 0.91 11.45
CA ASP A 11 -2.09 0.78 11.74
C ASP A 11 -1.56 -0.67 11.72
N TYR A 12 -2.44 -1.67 11.55
CA TYR A 12 -2.13 -3.09 11.68
C TYR A 12 -2.41 -3.88 10.41
N GLU A 13 -3.42 -3.51 9.63
CA GLU A 13 -3.72 -4.20 8.38
C GLU A 13 -4.48 -3.33 7.37
N ILE A 14 -4.41 -3.78 6.11
CA ILE A 14 -5.36 -3.40 5.07
C ILE A 14 -6.25 -4.59 4.76
N VAL A 15 -7.56 -4.40 4.80
CA VAL A 15 -8.57 -5.41 4.46
C VAL A 15 -9.33 -4.96 3.22
N PHE A 16 -9.43 -5.83 2.23
CA PHE A 16 -10.13 -5.58 0.97
C PHE A 16 -11.60 -6.05 1.04
N GLU A 17 -12.44 -5.52 0.16
CA GLU A 17 -13.87 -5.83 0.08
C GLU A 17 -14.20 -7.33 0.05
N ASN A 18 -13.35 -8.16 -0.56
CA ASN A 18 -13.55 -9.62 -0.61
C ASN A 18 -13.07 -10.37 0.64
N GLY A 19 -12.57 -9.67 1.65
CA GLY A 19 -12.06 -10.22 2.91
C GLY A 19 -10.59 -10.64 2.89
N GLU A 20 -9.89 -10.52 1.74
CA GLU A 20 -8.44 -10.66 1.72
C GLU A 20 -7.80 -9.52 2.52
N SER A 21 -6.63 -9.75 3.11
CA SER A 21 -5.92 -8.72 3.86
C SER A 21 -4.41 -8.82 3.74
N LEU A 22 -3.73 -7.71 4.04
CA LEU A 22 -2.29 -7.68 4.29
C LEU A 22 -2.06 -7.12 5.69
N THR A 23 -1.47 -7.94 6.56
CA THR A 23 -1.11 -7.54 7.92
C THR A 23 0.27 -6.88 7.93
N PHE A 24 0.37 -5.75 8.62
CA PHE A 24 1.59 -5.01 8.82
C PHE A 24 2.38 -5.60 9.98
N LYS A 25 3.70 -5.67 9.79
CA LYS A 25 4.64 -6.15 10.79
C LYS A 25 5.22 -5.01 11.60
N ASP A 26 5.87 -4.08 10.90
CA ASP A 26 6.58 -2.96 11.49
C ASP A 26 6.31 -1.69 10.66
N LEU A 27 6.10 -0.56 11.34
CA LEU A 27 6.24 0.78 10.78
C LEU A 27 7.73 1.10 10.69
N ILE A 28 8.28 1.15 9.48
CA ILE A 28 9.73 1.24 9.24
C ILE A 28 10.20 2.65 8.87
N ALA A 29 9.29 3.54 8.48
CA ALA A 29 9.58 4.96 8.27
C ALA A 29 8.33 5.84 8.48
N ASP A 30 8.56 7.08 8.89
CA ASP A 30 7.56 8.14 9.13
C ASP A 30 7.64 9.30 8.11
N SER A 31 8.52 9.18 7.11
CA SER A 31 8.60 10.05 5.94
C SER A 31 8.83 9.24 4.66
N PHE A 32 8.47 9.83 3.53
CA PHE A 32 8.61 9.19 2.21
C PHE A 32 8.83 10.23 1.12
N VAL A 33 9.56 9.88 0.06
CA VAL A 33 9.78 10.78 -1.08
C VAL A 33 8.71 10.53 -2.14
N VAL A 34 7.91 11.57 -2.41
CA VAL A 34 6.88 11.56 -3.47
C VAL A 34 7.26 12.60 -4.51
N ASP A 35 7.52 12.14 -5.74
CA ASP A 35 7.90 13.00 -6.87
C ASP A 35 9.09 13.92 -6.55
N GLY A 36 10.06 13.40 -5.79
CA GLY A 36 11.27 14.11 -5.38
C GLY A 36 11.10 15.02 -4.15
N ASN A 37 9.92 15.07 -3.53
CA ASN A 37 9.67 15.85 -2.31
C ASN A 37 9.46 14.93 -1.11
N GLU A 38 10.15 15.20 0.00
CA GLU A 38 9.92 14.47 1.25
C GLU A 38 8.59 14.93 1.88
N VAL A 39 7.72 13.97 2.19
CA VAL A 39 6.41 14.20 2.82
C VAL A 39 6.26 13.33 4.08
N PRO A 40 5.47 13.77 5.08
CA PRO A 40 5.05 12.90 6.17
C PRO A 40 4.26 11.71 5.61
N ALA A 41 4.66 10.52 6.00
CA ALA A 41 4.08 9.28 5.50
C ALA A 41 4.21 8.17 6.54
N SER A 42 3.53 7.05 6.33
CA SER A 42 3.77 5.82 7.07
C SER A 42 4.22 4.75 6.09
N VAL A 43 5.39 4.17 6.31
CA VAL A 43 5.89 3.04 5.51
C VAL A 43 5.86 1.79 6.38
N TYR A 44 5.11 0.78 5.95
CA TYR A 44 4.92 -0.49 6.65
C TYR A 44 5.57 -1.63 5.87
N SER A 45 6.16 -2.57 6.61
CA SER A 45 6.52 -3.89 6.09
C SER A 45 5.35 -4.88 6.29
N ILE A 46 5.16 -5.80 5.35
CA ILE A 46 4.11 -6.83 5.43
C ILE A 46 4.64 -8.05 6.20
N ASP A 47 3.88 -8.57 7.17
CA ASP A 47 4.28 -9.69 8.03
C ASP A 47 4.41 -11.01 7.25
N ASN A 48 3.41 -11.31 6.42
CA ASN A 48 3.44 -12.42 5.49
C ASN A 48 3.24 -11.89 4.07
N PRO A 49 4.33 -11.58 3.34
CA PRO A 49 4.26 -11.09 1.98
C PRO A 49 3.41 -12.00 1.10
N SER A 50 2.42 -11.41 0.41
CA SER A 50 1.49 -12.17 -0.44
C SER A 50 0.97 -11.33 -1.60
N SER A 51 0.44 -12.00 -2.62
CA SER A 51 -0.22 -11.37 -3.77
C SER A 51 -1.69 -11.78 -3.75
N PRO A 52 -2.52 -11.15 -2.89
CA PRO A 52 -3.92 -11.53 -2.75
C PRO A 52 -4.67 -11.33 -4.07
N VAL A 53 -5.57 -12.26 -4.35
CA VAL A 53 -6.47 -12.18 -5.50
C VAL A 53 -7.75 -11.51 -5.04
N LEU A 54 -8.03 -10.35 -5.62
CA LEU A 54 -9.16 -9.51 -5.28
C LEU A 54 -10.37 -9.82 -6.17
N LEU A 55 -11.43 -9.04 -6.00
CA LEU A 55 -12.63 -9.13 -6.85
C LEU A 55 -12.28 -9.06 -8.33
N ASN A 56 -12.95 -9.91 -9.12
CA ASN A 56 -12.74 -10.05 -10.56
C ASN A 56 -11.32 -10.51 -10.96
N ASP A 57 -10.68 -11.33 -10.13
CA ASP A 57 -9.33 -11.86 -10.35
C ASP A 57 -8.24 -10.78 -10.48
N ASN A 58 -8.52 -9.58 -9.94
CA ASN A 58 -7.55 -8.50 -9.90
C ASN A 58 -6.48 -8.76 -8.84
N ARG A 59 -5.32 -8.12 -9.00
CA ARG A 59 -4.23 -8.13 -8.01
C ARG A 59 -3.89 -6.70 -7.63
N LEU A 60 -3.29 -6.55 -6.44
CA LEU A 60 -2.70 -5.27 -5.99
C LEU A 60 -1.59 -4.81 -6.90
N CYS A 61 -0.77 -5.73 -7.38
CA CYS A 61 0.36 -5.44 -8.23
C CYS A 61 0.52 -6.56 -9.27
N GLY A 62 1.76 -6.96 -9.55
CA GLY A 62 2.08 -8.09 -10.38
C GLY A 62 1.86 -9.42 -9.65
N PRO A 63 2.47 -10.50 -10.15
CA PRO A 63 2.37 -11.81 -9.53
C PRO A 63 3.25 -11.96 -8.28
N ALA A 64 4.14 -11.01 -8.00
CA ALA A 64 5.06 -11.11 -6.87
C ALA A 64 4.35 -10.76 -5.56
N PRO A 65 4.83 -11.28 -4.41
CA PRO A 65 4.29 -10.93 -3.12
C PRO A 65 4.50 -9.45 -2.80
N VAL A 66 3.47 -8.79 -2.27
CA VAL A 66 3.59 -7.44 -1.71
C VAL A 66 4.41 -7.52 -0.43
N THR A 67 5.46 -6.71 -0.35
CA THR A 67 6.43 -6.68 0.76
C THR A 67 6.34 -5.41 1.59
N TYR A 68 5.96 -4.30 0.97
CA TYR A 68 5.82 -3.00 1.64
C TYR A 68 4.61 -2.22 1.15
N LEU A 69 4.14 -1.32 2.01
CA LEU A 69 3.08 -0.35 1.72
C LEU A 69 3.49 1.01 2.30
N ALA A 70 3.35 2.07 1.52
CA ALA A 70 3.52 3.44 1.99
C ALA A 70 2.20 4.20 1.89
N SER A 71 1.85 4.97 2.91
CA SER A 71 0.65 5.81 2.91
C SER A 71 0.97 7.26 3.28
N TRP A 72 0.40 8.21 2.55
CA TRP A 72 0.52 9.64 2.85
C TRP A 72 -0.78 10.37 2.50
N LEU A 73 -0.92 11.61 2.98
CA LEU A 73 -2.06 12.46 2.62
C LEU A 73 -1.70 13.31 1.40
N ASP A 74 -2.59 13.36 0.42
CA ASP A 74 -2.56 14.30 -0.70
C ASP A 74 -3.87 15.10 -0.71
N GLY A 75 -3.85 16.29 -0.11
CA GLY A 75 -5.07 17.04 0.16
C GLY A 75 -5.98 16.31 1.15
N ASP A 76 -7.21 16.00 0.73
CA ASP A 76 -8.23 15.32 1.54
C ASP A 76 -8.28 13.80 1.29
N VAL A 77 -7.34 13.26 0.52
CA VAL A 77 -7.29 11.83 0.19
C VAL A 77 -6.05 11.16 0.75
N THR A 78 -6.19 9.91 1.20
CA THR A 78 -5.07 9.06 1.58
C THR A 78 -4.57 8.32 0.35
N MET A 79 -3.31 8.52 0.01
CA MET A 79 -2.62 7.78 -1.04
C MET A 79 -1.98 6.53 -0.42
N VAL A 80 -2.04 5.41 -1.13
CA VAL A 80 -1.48 4.13 -0.71
C VAL A 80 -0.65 3.55 -1.86
N ALA A 81 0.67 3.60 -1.74
CA ALA A 81 1.59 2.96 -2.67
C ALA A 81 1.95 1.55 -2.18
N VAL A 82 2.05 0.62 -3.12
CA VAL A 82 2.31 -0.80 -2.87
C VAL A 82 3.60 -1.20 -3.58
N PHE A 83 4.39 -2.07 -2.94
CA PHE A 83 5.72 -2.47 -3.41
C PHE A 83 5.91 -3.99 -3.32
N GLU A 84 6.66 -4.52 -4.30
CA GLU A 84 7.12 -5.92 -4.38
C GLU A 84 8.66 -5.99 -4.24
N THR A 85 9.28 -4.94 -3.70
CA THR A 85 10.74 -4.80 -3.58
C THR A 85 11.30 -5.66 -2.44
N GLU A 86 12.56 -6.10 -2.57
CA GLU A 86 13.25 -6.81 -1.48
C GLU A 86 13.71 -5.84 -0.38
N GLU A 87 14.09 -4.61 -0.76
CA GLU A 87 14.54 -3.57 0.16
C GLU A 87 13.40 -2.57 0.48
N PRO A 88 13.40 -1.97 1.67
CA PRO A 88 12.44 -0.92 2.04
C PRO A 88 12.42 0.24 1.05
N PRO A 89 11.26 0.57 0.44
CA PRO A 89 11.17 1.68 -0.49
C PRO A 89 11.43 3.00 0.25
N GLN A 90 12.10 3.93 -0.43
CA GLN A 90 12.35 5.29 0.07
C GLN A 90 11.58 6.34 -0.74
N SER A 91 11.11 5.99 -1.94
CA SER A 91 10.33 6.85 -2.84
C SER A 91 9.25 6.09 -3.60
N ASN A 92 8.32 6.83 -4.20
CA ASN A 92 7.27 6.27 -5.06
C ASN A 92 7.77 5.76 -6.43
N ASP A 93 9.08 5.79 -6.71
CA ASP A 93 9.63 5.41 -8.02
C ASP A 93 9.47 3.91 -8.33
N ASP A 94 9.59 3.07 -7.30
CA ASP A 94 9.54 1.60 -7.44
C ASP A 94 8.16 1.01 -7.07
N MET A 95 7.13 1.86 -6.91
CA MET A 95 5.79 1.38 -6.59
C MET A 95 5.22 0.56 -7.75
N CYS A 96 4.67 -0.61 -7.44
CA CYS A 96 4.00 -1.44 -8.43
C CYS A 96 2.54 -1.01 -8.65
N ALA A 97 1.95 -0.35 -7.66
CA ALA A 97 0.62 0.26 -7.76
C ALA A 97 0.44 1.42 -6.79
N LEU A 98 -0.52 2.28 -7.11
CA LEU A 98 -0.94 3.42 -6.31
C LEU A 98 -2.46 3.45 -6.23
N TYR A 99 -2.96 3.58 -5.00
CA TYR A 99 -4.38 3.65 -4.68
C TYR A 99 -4.70 4.97 -3.99
N THR A 100 -5.92 5.44 -4.20
CA THR A 100 -6.46 6.62 -3.54
C THR A 100 -7.65 6.19 -2.72
N TYR A 101 -7.60 6.50 -1.43
CA TYR A 101 -8.64 6.20 -0.46
C TYR A 101 -9.22 7.51 0.09
N VAL A 102 -10.54 7.59 0.10
CA VAL A 102 -11.28 8.71 0.65
C VAL A 102 -12.05 8.19 1.85
N TYR A 103 -11.80 8.75 3.03
CA TYR A 103 -12.58 8.39 4.21
C TYR A 103 -14.02 8.89 4.01
N PRO A 104 -15.05 8.04 4.11
CA PRO A 104 -16.45 8.44 3.92
C PRO A 104 -16.97 9.38 5.01
#